data_AF-A0A2T7U2B5-F1
#
_entry.id   AF-A0A2T7U2B5-F1
#
_cell.length_a   1.000
_cell.length_b   1.000
_cell.length_c   1.000
_cell.angle_alpha   90.00
_cell.angle_beta   90.00
_cell.angle_gamma   90.00
#
_symmetry.space_group_name_H-M   'P 1'
#
loop_
_entity.id
_entity.type
_entity.pdbx_description
1 polymer ?
#
loop_
_entity_poly.entity_id
_entity_poly.type
_entity_poly.pdbx_seq_one_letter_code
_entity_poly.pdbx_strand_id
1 'polypeptide(L)'
;MSPRTYEPEDEWHGELHAFAQVSDFTGRSAAWFSREALISFSRALEQYPLPPHAPVTIFGGLGAITGDRPEHVQVGLTIAPAGVTGTLLVCVELASDPPATRPSDVQQSALLRFLTEYAALDQFRIALSAMLNNGDEAILRGTGT
;
A
#
# COMPACT_ATOMS: atom_id res chain seq x y z
N MET A 1 16.57 5.30 -8.83
CA MET A 1 17.42 4.11 -8.61
C MET A 1 17.33 3.74 -7.14
N SER A 2 17.36 2.42 -6.84
CA SER A 2 17.06 1.68 -5.59
C SER A 2 15.65 1.04 -5.54
N PRO A 3 15.53 -0.25 -5.14
CA PRO A 3 14.46 -1.17 -5.54
C PRO A 3 13.17 -1.02 -4.72
N ARG A 4 12.04 -1.44 -5.30
CA ARG A 4 10.70 -1.45 -4.71
C ARG A 4 10.35 -2.88 -4.34
N THR A 5 10.84 -3.32 -3.20
CA THR A 5 10.95 -4.73 -2.85
C THR A 5 10.31 -5.02 -1.50
N TYR A 6 9.94 -6.29 -1.31
CA TYR A 6 9.69 -6.86 0.00
C TYR A 6 10.98 -7.52 0.49
N GLU A 7 11.49 -7.09 1.64
CA GLU A 7 12.68 -7.65 2.25
C GLU A 7 12.26 -8.56 3.42
N PRO A 8 12.31 -9.90 3.26
CA PRO A 8 11.93 -10.81 4.34
C PRO A 8 12.96 -10.74 5.47
N GLU A 9 12.50 -10.55 6.70
CA GLU A 9 13.32 -10.75 7.91
C GLU A 9 13.31 -12.24 8.28
N ASP A 10 12.13 -12.85 8.24
CA ASP A 10 11.91 -14.25 8.50
C ASP A 10 10.79 -14.82 7.59
N GLU A 11 10.32 -16.03 7.88
CA GLU A 11 9.26 -16.68 7.09
C GLU A 11 7.89 -16.00 7.22
N TRP A 12 7.73 -15.14 8.24
CA TRP A 12 6.48 -14.55 8.71
C TRP A 12 6.39 -13.04 8.52
N HIS A 13 7.52 -12.33 8.49
CA HIS A 13 7.60 -10.88 8.49
C HIS A 13 8.61 -10.36 7.47
N GLY A 14 8.37 -9.14 7.02
CA GLY A 14 9.29 -8.42 6.16
C GLY A 14 8.92 -6.97 6.03
N GLU A 15 9.88 -6.20 5.54
CA GLU A 15 9.75 -4.78 5.32
C GLU A 15 9.29 -4.54 3.87
N LEU A 16 8.17 -3.82 3.71
CA LEU A 16 7.67 -3.42 2.40
C LEU A 16 8.14 -2.00 2.09
N HIS A 17 8.98 -1.84 1.07
CA HIS A 17 9.37 -0.54 0.57
C HIS A 17 8.36 -0.03 -0.47
N ALA A 18 7.65 1.03 -0.13
CA ALA A 18 6.62 1.63 -0.97
C ALA A 18 7.08 2.93 -1.62
N PHE A 19 6.73 3.10 -2.89
CA PHE A 19 6.91 4.33 -3.65
C PHE A 19 5.61 4.66 -4.39
N ALA A 20 5.20 5.92 -4.37
CA ALA A 20 4.08 6.40 -5.16
C ALA A 20 4.45 7.70 -5.88
N GLN A 21 3.95 7.83 -7.12
CA GLN A 21 4.07 9.03 -7.91
C GLN A 21 2.74 9.31 -8.60
N VAL A 22 2.27 10.55 -8.47
CA VAL A 22 1.10 11.07 -9.20
C VAL A 22 1.45 12.46 -9.69
N SER A 23 1.53 12.64 -11.00
CA SER A 23 2.03 13.87 -11.63
C SER A 23 3.41 14.24 -11.05
N ASP A 24 3.57 15.46 -10.51
CA ASP A 24 4.82 15.95 -9.92
C ASP A 24 5.00 15.59 -8.44
N PHE A 25 4.00 14.93 -7.83
CA PHE A 25 4.06 14.50 -6.44
C PHE A 25 4.68 13.11 -6.33
N THR A 26 5.64 12.95 -5.43
CA THR A 26 6.27 11.67 -5.12
C THR A 26 6.36 11.47 -3.62
N GLY A 27 6.25 10.21 -3.20
CA GLY A 27 6.45 9.79 -1.82
C GLY A 27 7.16 8.45 -1.78
N ARG A 28 7.92 8.21 -0.70
CA ARG A 28 8.54 6.94 -0.38
C ARG A 28 8.48 6.68 1.11
N SER A 29 8.24 5.44 1.50
CA SER A 29 8.32 4.99 2.88
C SER A 29 8.56 3.47 2.92
N ALA A 30 8.78 2.94 4.10
CA ALA A 30 8.86 1.52 4.37
C ALA A 30 8.11 1.21 5.66
N ALA A 31 7.53 0.02 5.74
CA ALA A 31 6.89 -0.44 6.96
C ALA A 31 6.96 -1.95 7.07
N TRP A 32 6.94 -2.43 8.30
CA TRP A 32 6.88 -3.84 8.62
C TRP A 32 5.46 -4.38 8.43
N PHE A 33 5.37 -5.54 7.78
CA PHE A 33 4.13 -6.28 7.61
C PHE A 33 4.34 -7.74 7.95
N SER A 34 3.29 -8.40 8.44
CA SER A 34 3.24 -9.85 8.37
C SER A 34 2.98 -10.28 6.93
N ARG A 35 3.62 -11.35 6.52
CA ARG A 35 3.42 -11.99 5.21
C ARG A 35 1.97 -12.39 5.03
N GLU A 36 1.31 -12.88 6.08
CA GLU A 36 -0.11 -13.24 6.06
C GLU A 36 -1.01 -12.02 5.77
N ALA A 37 -0.71 -10.85 6.32
CA ALA A 37 -1.47 -9.63 6.03
C ALA A 37 -1.35 -9.23 4.55
N LEU A 38 -0.14 -9.31 3.97
CA LEU A 38 0.08 -9.03 2.55
C LEU A 38 -0.62 -10.04 1.64
N ILE A 39 -0.61 -11.33 1.99
CA ILE A 39 -1.36 -12.38 1.28
C ILE A 39 -2.87 -12.12 1.37
N SER A 40 -3.37 -11.81 2.55
CA SER A 40 -4.80 -11.57 2.78
C SER A 40 -5.29 -10.33 2.03
N PHE A 41 -4.50 -9.26 2.04
CA PHE A 41 -4.76 -8.07 1.24
C PHE A 41 -4.80 -8.39 -0.26
N SER A 42 -3.79 -9.11 -0.77
CA SER A 42 -3.75 -9.56 -2.18
C SER A 42 -5.02 -10.36 -2.55
N ARG A 43 -5.45 -11.29 -1.70
CA ARG A 43 -6.69 -12.07 -1.89
C ARG A 43 -7.95 -11.21 -1.88
N ALA A 44 -8.03 -10.22 -0.99
CA ALA A 44 -9.19 -9.33 -0.91
C ALA A 44 -9.38 -8.51 -2.20
N LEU A 45 -8.29 -8.25 -2.96
CA LEU A 45 -8.36 -7.59 -4.26
C LEU A 45 -8.94 -8.47 -5.39
N GLU A 46 -9.12 -9.78 -5.17
CA GLU A 46 -9.75 -10.69 -6.15
C GLU A 46 -11.25 -10.49 -6.29
N GLN A 47 -11.88 -9.86 -5.29
CA GLN A 47 -13.33 -9.69 -5.27
C GLN A 47 -13.79 -8.74 -6.37
N TYR A 48 -14.76 -9.19 -7.17
CA TYR A 48 -15.41 -8.37 -8.19
C TYR A 48 -16.95 -8.35 -8.04
N PRO A 49 -17.58 -7.17 -8.02
CA PRO A 49 -16.94 -5.87 -7.76
C PRO A 49 -16.43 -5.78 -6.31
N LEU A 50 -15.43 -4.95 -6.06
CA LEU A 50 -15.03 -4.58 -4.70
C LEU A 50 -16.24 -3.97 -3.94
N PRO A 51 -16.37 -4.22 -2.63
CA PRO A 51 -17.51 -3.72 -1.86
C PRO A 51 -17.53 -2.17 -1.81
N PRO A 52 -18.65 -1.51 -2.14
CA PRO A 52 -18.72 -0.05 -2.16
C PRO A 52 -18.66 0.61 -0.76
N HIS A 53 -18.97 -0.15 0.30
CA HIS A 53 -18.99 0.34 1.69
C HIS A 53 -17.92 -0.30 2.58
N ALA A 54 -17.02 -1.10 1.99
CA ALA A 54 -15.89 -1.70 2.70
C ALA A 54 -14.67 -1.66 1.79
N PRO A 55 -13.92 -0.54 1.79
CA PRO A 55 -12.65 -0.43 1.08
C PRO A 55 -11.69 -1.53 1.47
N VAL A 56 -10.93 -2.06 0.51
CA VAL A 56 -9.84 -2.98 0.81
C VAL A 56 -8.65 -2.15 1.27
N THR A 57 -8.15 -2.42 2.46
CA THR A 57 -7.09 -1.64 3.08
C THR A 57 -5.98 -2.51 3.63
N ILE A 58 -4.78 -1.95 3.68
CA ILE A 58 -3.66 -2.50 4.43
C ILE A 58 -2.81 -1.34 4.96
N PHE A 59 -2.39 -1.44 6.22
CA PHE A 59 -1.60 -0.41 6.90
C PHE A 59 -0.42 -1.05 7.65
N GLY A 60 0.76 -0.45 7.48
CA GLY A 60 1.99 -0.77 8.19
C GLY A 60 2.51 0.48 8.87
N GLY A 61 3.06 0.33 10.06
CA GLY A 61 3.36 1.46 10.92
C GLY A 61 3.77 1.07 12.33
N LEU A 62 3.86 2.09 13.19
CA LEU A 62 4.29 1.98 14.58
C LEU A 62 3.15 2.34 15.55
N GLY A 63 3.29 1.90 16.79
CA GLY A 63 2.39 2.24 17.90
C GLY A 63 1.23 1.27 18.07
N ALA A 64 0.25 1.66 18.90
CA ALA A 64 -0.90 0.83 19.18
C ALA A 64 -1.77 0.62 17.93
N ILE A 65 -2.34 -0.57 17.79
CA ILE A 65 -3.23 -0.91 16.67
C ILE A 65 -4.68 -0.73 17.10
N THR A 66 -5.46 0.02 16.32
CA THR A 66 -6.92 0.17 16.48
C THR A 66 -7.61 -0.40 15.25
N GLY A 67 -8.29 -1.55 15.40
CA GLY A 67 -8.75 -2.34 14.26
C GLY A 67 -7.55 -2.89 13.49
N ASP A 68 -7.41 -2.49 12.22
CA ASP A 68 -6.29 -2.88 11.35
C ASP A 68 -5.30 -1.73 11.11
N ARG A 69 -5.46 -0.59 11.81
CA ARG A 69 -4.68 0.62 11.59
C ARG A 69 -3.75 0.92 12.76
N PRO A 70 -2.44 1.07 12.54
CA PRO A 70 -1.50 1.53 13.56
C PRO A 70 -1.67 3.03 13.83
N GLU A 71 -1.32 3.45 15.04
CA GLU A 71 -1.31 4.86 15.48
C GLU A 71 -0.50 5.75 14.52
N HIS A 72 0.67 5.27 14.08
CA HIS A 72 1.54 5.95 13.13
C HIS A 72 1.68 5.12 11.85
N VAL A 73 0.84 5.40 10.84
CA VAL A 73 0.94 4.77 9.52
C VAL A 73 2.17 5.29 8.77
N GLN A 74 3.08 4.39 8.41
CA GLN A 74 4.23 4.65 7.53
C GLN A 74 3.92 4.29 6.09
N VAL A 75 3.20 3.18 5.86
CA VAL A 75 2.72 2.73 4.55
C VAL A 75 1.27 2.34 4.68
N GLY A 76 0.40 3.00 3.93
CA GLY A 76 -1.03 2.67 3.85
C GLY A 76 -1.50 2.62 2.41
N LEU A 77 -2.30 1.61 2.09
CA LEU A 77 -2.94 1.49 0.79
C LEU A 77 -4.43 1.23 1.01
N THR A 78 -5.27 2.03 0.35
CA THR A 78 -6.73 1.88 0.36
C THR A 78 -7.24 1.86 -1.07
N ILE A 79 -8.03 0.85 -1.43
CA ILE A 79 -8.62 0.69 -2.75
C ILE A 79 -10.14 0.54 -2.60
N ALA A 80 -10.89 1.39 -3.30
CA ALA A 80 -12.35 1.40 -3.25
C ALA A 80 -12.95 1.67 -4.64
N PRO A 81 -14.18 1.22 -4.92
CA PRO A 81 -14.91 1.65 -6.10
C PRO A 81 -15.03 3.18 -6.19
N ALA A 82 -14.77 3.73 -7.37
CA ALA A 82 -14.98 5.12 -7.71
C ALA A 82 -16.18 5.26 -8.66
N GLY A 83 -17.38 5.38 -8.08
CA GLY A 83 -18.63 5.43 -8.85
C GLY A 83 -19.13 4.06 -9.29
N VAL A 84 -19.79 3.98 -10.45
CA VAL A 84 -20.53 2.79 -10.90
C VAL A 84 -19.88 2.06 -12.09
N THR A 85 -18.80 2.61 -12.66
CA THR A 85 -18.27 2.21 -13.99
C THR A 85 -17.01 1.34 -13.95
N GLY A 86 -16.77 0.60 -12.86
CA GLY A 86 -15.59 -0.28 -12.75
C GLY A 86 -14.27 0.45 -12.50
N THR A 87 -14.32 1.78 -12.35
CA THR A 87 -13.18 2.60 -11.92
C THR A 87 -12.94 2.43 -10.43
N LEU A 88 -11.67 2.44 -10.03
CA LEU A 88 -11.24 2.29 -8.64
C LEU A 88 -10.44 3.51 -8.22
N LEU A 89 -10.69 4.03 -7.02
CA LEU A 89 -9.86 5.03 -6.37
C LEU A 89 -8.81 4.33 -5.52
N VAL A 90 -7.55 4.70 -5.74
CA VAL A 90 -6.42 4.28 -4.92
C VAL A 90 -5.97 5.46 -4.09
N CYS A 91 -5.87 5.27 -2.78
CA CYS A 91 -5.24 6.20 -1.85
C CYS A 91 -3.99 5.55 -1.27
N VAL A 92 -2.84 6.24 -1.40
CA VAL A 92 -1.56 5.81 -0.84
C VAL A 92 -1.14 6.80 0.24
N GLU A 93 -0.96 6.30 1.45
CA GLU A 93 -0.42 7.03 2.60
C GLU A 93 1.04 6.62 2.80
N LEU A 94 1.95 7.59 2.79
CA LEU A 94 3.38 7.39 3.04
C LEU A 94 3.84 8.40 4.07
N ALA A 95 4.51 7.95 5.13
CA ALA A 95 5.10 8.84 6.13
C ALA A 95 6.52 8.41 6.47
N SER A 96 7.40 9.37 6.74
CA SER A 96 8.73 9.10 7.29
C SER A 96 8.62 8.54 8.70
N ASP A 97 9.69 7.90 9.19
CA ASP A 97 9.78 7.55 10.60
C ASP A 97 9.64 8.81 11.48
N PRO A 98 8.90 8.73 12.59
CA PRO A 98 8.93 9.80 13.57
C PRO A 98 10.35 9.91 14.14
N PRO A 99 10.95 11.12 14.24
CA PRO A 99 12.29 11.23 14.80
C PRO A 99 12.29 10.81 16.26
N ALA A 100 13.22 9.94 16.66
CA ALA A 100 13.31 9.38 18.01
C ALA A 100 13.42 10.43 19.15
N THR A 101 13.79 11.68 18.82
CA THR A 101 14.07 12.75 19.78
C THR A 101 13.23 14.01 19.58
N ARG A 102 12.23 14.00 18.68
CA ARG A 102 11.37 15.17 18.44
C ARG A 102 9.89 14.80 18.47
N PRO A 103 9.01 15.76 18.78
CA PRO A 103 7.56 15.59 18.62
C PRO A 103 7.22 15.16 17.19
N SER A 104 6.11 14.43 17.03
CA SER A 104 5.54 13.99 15.74
C SER A 104 5.33 15.12 14.73
N ASP A 105 5.32 16.37 15.19
CA ASP A 105 5.03 17.59 14.43
C ASP A 105 6.01 17.87 13.26
N VAL A 106 7.14 17.16 13.20
CA VAL A 106 8.12 17.28 12.10
C VAL A 106 8.15 16.07 11.16
N GLN A 107 7.27 15.08 11.39
CA GLN A 107 7.12 13.93 10.50
C GLN A 107 6.69 14.41 9.11
N GLN A 108 7.33 13.86 8.08
CA GLN A 108 6.96 14.15 6.69
C GLN A 108 5.95 13.11 6.22
N SER A 109 4.90 13.53 5.53
CA SER A 109 3.91 12.61 4.98
C SER A 109 3.44 13.05 3.60
N ALA A 110 2.96 12.06 2.83
CA ALA A 110 2.37 12.23 1.52
C ALA A 110 1.11 11.36 1.41
N LEU A 111 0.04 11.94 0.90
CA LEU A 111 -1.22 11.26 0.61
C LEU A 111 -1.53 11.43 -0.87
N LEU A 112 -1.26 10.40 -1.66
CA LEU A 112 -1.43 10.41 -3.10
C LEU A 112 -2.73 9.69 -3.47
N ARG A 113 -3.43 10.22 -4.48
CA ARG A 113 -4.68 9.63 -4.99
C ARG A 113 -4.64 9.55 -6.49
N PHE A 114 -5.04 8.40 -7.03
CA PHE A 114 -5.16 8.20 -8.47
C PHE A 114 -6.27 7.19 -8.77
N LEU A 115 -6.79 7.24 -10.00
CA LEU A 115 -7.78 6.28 -10.47
C LEU A 115 -7.08 5.12 -11.16
N THR A 116 -7.66 3.93 -11.05
CA THR A 116 -7.22 2.72 -11.76
C THR A 116 -8.43 1.90 -12.19
N GLU A 117 -8.19 0.75 -12.80
CA GLU A 117 -9.20 -0.19 -13.29
C GLU A 117 -8.87 -1.61 -12.81
N TYR A 118 -9.87 -2.49 -12.82
CA TYR A 118 -9.70 -3.89 -12.38
C TYR A 118 -8.62 -4.65 -13.15
N ALA A 119 -8.38 -4.33 -14.43
CA ALA A 119 -7.32 -4.97 -15.20
C ALA A 119 -5.91 -4.64 -14.65
N ALA A 120 -5.68 -3.39 -14.25
CA ALA A 120 -4.43 -2.99 -13.61
C ALA A 120 -4.33 -3.51 -12.17
N LEU A 121 -5.47 -3.58 -11.46
CA LEU A 121 -5.54 -4.16 -10.12
C LEU A 121 -5.16 -5.65 -10.12
N ASP A 122 -5.66 -6.42 -11.08
CA ASP A 122 -5.34 -7.85 -11.18
C ASP A 122 -3.86 -8.10 -11.50
N GLN A 123 -3.27 -7.30 -12.39
CA GLN A 123 -1.83 -7.35 -12.66
C GLN A 123 -1.01 -7.03 -11.40
N PHE A 124 -1.40 -6.00 -10.66
CA PHE A 124 -0.76 -5.64 -9.41
C PHE A 124 -0.86 -6.76 -8.37
N ARG A 125 -2.03 -7.40 -8.22
CA ARG A 125 -2.25 -8.52 -7.30
C ARG A 125 -1.35 -9.72 -7.61
N ILE A 126 -1.25 -10.09 -8.89
CA ILE A 126 -0.36 -11.18 -9.34
C ILE A 126 1.08 -10.83 -9.00
N ALA A 127 1.51 -9.60 -9.31
CA ALA A 127 2.86 -9.13 -9.02
C ALA A 127 3.16 -9.06 -7.51
N LEU A 128 2.20 -8.61 -6.69
CA LEU A 128 2.33 -8.59 -5.23
C LEU A 128 2.53 -10.00 -4.69
N SER A 129 1.71 -10.96 -5.13
CA SER A 129 1.86 -12.36 -4.75
C SER A 129 3.20 -12.96 -5.19
N ALA A 130 3.70 -12.58 -6.37
CA ALA A 130 5.02 -13.00 -6.85
C ALA A 130 6.16 -12.39 -6.02
N MET A 131 6.07 -11.11 -5.66
CA MET A 131 7.04 -10.39 -4.83
C MET A 131 7.23 -11.06 -3.46
N LEU A 132 6.15 -11.54 -2.84
CA LEU A 132 6.21 -12.33 -1.59
C LEU A 132 6.89 -13.70 -1.72
N ASN A 133 7.26 -14.12 -2.93
CA ASN A 133 7.92 -15.38 -3.26
C ASN A 133 9.23 -15.16 -4.04
N ASN A 134 9.96 -14.07 -3.73
CA ASN A 134 11.22 -13.65 -4.37
C ASN A 134 11.08 -13.01 -5.76
N GLY A 135 9.90 -12.50 -6.12
CA GLY A 135 9.74 -11.61 -7.28
C GLY A 135 10.24 -10.19 -6.99
N ASP A 136 10.47 -9.41 -8.05
CA ASP A 136 11.10 -8.07 -7.93
C ASP A 136 10.16 -7.01 -7.32
N GLU A 137 9.19 -6.52 -8.10
CA GLU A 137 8.33 -5.39 -7.70
C GLU A 137 6.87 -5.61 -8.10
N ALA A 138 5.95 -5.00 -7.34
CA ALA A 138 4.53 -4.94 -7.66
C ALA A 138 4.12 -3.49 -7.99
N ILE A 139 3.70 -3.26 -9.23
CA ILE A 139 3.30 -1.91 -9.70
C ILE A 139 1.80 -1.86 -9.96
N LEU A 140 1.11 -0.97 -9.26
CA LEU A 140 -0.26 -0.57 -9.58
C LEU A 140 -0.24 0.69 -10.45
N ARG A 141 -0.73 0.58 -11.68
CA ARG A 141 -0.79 1.70 -12.63
C ARG A 141 -2.11 2.43 -12.56
N GLY A 142 -2.07 3.76 -12.62
CA GLY A 142 -3.26 4.57 -12.76
C GLY A 142 -3.75 4.68 -14.21
N THR A 143 -5.00 5.09 -14.37
CA THR A 143 -5.59 5.49 -15.65
C THR A 143 -5.46 7.00 -15.84
N GLY A 144 -4.80 7.40 -16.93
CA GLY A 144 -4.52 8.81 -17.24
C GLY A 144 -3.04 9.16 -17.16
N THR A 145 -2.36 9.05 -18.30
CA THR A 145 -1.19 9.86 -18.68
C THR A 145 -1.58 10.66 -19.90
#